data_AF-A0A955EA19-F1
#
_entry.id   AF-A0A955EA19-F1
#
_cell.length_a   1.000
_cell.length_b   1.000
_cell.length_c   1.000
_cell.angle_alpha   90.00
_cell.angle_beta   90.00
_cell.angle_gamma   90.00
#
_symmetry.space_group_name_H-M   'P 1'
#
loop_
_entity.id
_entity.type
_entity.pdbx_description
1 polymer ?
#
loop_
_entity_poly.entity_id
_entity_poly.type
_entity_poly.pdbx_seq_one_letter_code
_entity_poly.pdbx_strand_id
1 'polypeptide(L)'
;LPDVTPKRVEGVSYEAYRRLLTDRLPDERAMPINQVINVFESNPGASPEDAIPIINGPDGTVVVRKLVGTGMVTLIGLDLSDRRLMSTDFAPDAFWHRILAKRFDILTSDEKKDLKNSFISGSTQNIYTDAYIEPGIRMSATAAAGVLLGLVVFALYWILAGPGGFGLLKLKGLQRHSWLAFVAMVAVFAAISWLGSRAARPTSRQARHVTYLDHVYGQDVQRARVWATIMLPTYEDQRVALTPPDTLPDHPMALTPFAGPARTQSLSQFPDARAYVMDVRHPEEVVVPARSTSKTFQFDWIGVARARGWGMPTPDTDNPPRFEGNQLVGSLRHALPAPLTNIRIVVVQKQLEARWLDAARREKAISPMPFVASAYAIASNAGWAPGDTLNLADVLTGGARSATGNSVQFNLVGGVDSPSRVDSQSSAFHFSASFYSMLNQPDFRDNSFNSTHKRYHRRLTQALDLSKWFTQPCLIVIGEIDDQPSPVPIFAGSPSSTRELPTTGRTVVRWVYPLTPNPPVFSEINQ
;
A
#
# COMPACT_ATOMS: atom_id res chain seq x y z
N LEU A 1 25.58 3.30 -6.07
CA LEU A 1 25.17 4.54 -6.79
C LEU A 1 24.85 4.17 -8.24
N PRO A 2 24.16 5.02 -9.02
CA PRO A 2 23.99 4.81 -10.46
C PRO A 2 25.32 4.58 -11.18
N ASP A 3 25.30 3.72 -12.20
CA ASP A 3 26.47 3.34 -12.99
C ASP A 3 26.70 4.32 -14.14
N VAL A 4 27.20 5.50 -13.78
CA VAL A 4 27.40 6.64 -14.68
C VAL A 4 28.75 7.29 -14.45
N THR A 5 29.26 7.95 -15.49
CA THR A 5 30.39 8.87 -15.40
C THR A 5 29.86 10.31 -15.37
N PRO A 6 30.12 11.08 -14.30
CA PRO A 6 29.78 12.50 -14.27
C PRO A 6 30.78 13.30 -15.12
N LYS A 7 30.26 14.09 -16.05
CA LYS A 7 30.98 15.09 -16.83
C LYS A 7 30.66 16.48 -16.27
N ARG A 8 31.66 17.13 -15.71
CA ARG A 8 31.55 18.49 -15.19
C ARG A 8 31.53 19.48 -16.35
N VAL A 9 30.51 20.34 -16.38
CA VAL A 9 30.38 21.44 -17.33
C VAL A 9 30.37 22.75 -16.54
N GLU A 10 31.30 23.64 -16.86
CA GLU A 10 31.48 24.92 -16.17
C GLU A 10 31.00 26.09 -17.04
N GLY A 11 30.77 27.25 -16.43
CA GLY A 11 30.36 28.44 -17.17
C GLY A 11 28.90 28.40 -17.64
N VAL A 12 28.10 27.45 -17.15
CA VAL A 12 26.73 27.23 -17.62
C VAL A 12 25.81 28.33 -17.13
N SER A 13 24.95 28.83 -18.03
CA SER A 13 23.85 29.71 -17.65
C SER A 13 22.62 28.88 -17.31
N TYR A 14 22.06 29.08 -16.11
CA TYR A 14 20.78 28.45 -15.74
C TYR A 14 19.59 29.00 -16.53
N GLU A 15 19.80 30.02 -17.38
CA GLU A 15 18.78 30.51 -18.31
C GLU A 15 18.31 29.39 -19.26
N ALA A 16 19.23 28.58 -19.76
CA ALA A 16 18.90 27.42 -20.61
C ALA A 16 18.12 26.33 -19.84
N TYR A 17 18.24 26.33 -18.51
CA TYR A 17 17.57 25.43 -17.59
C TYR A 17 16.31 26.04 -16.96
N ARG A 18 15.93 27.28 -17.33
CA ARG A 18 14.85 28.05 -16.68
C ARG A 18 13.57 27.24 -16.57
N ARG A 19 13.11 26.65 -17.69
CA ARG A 19 11.87 25.85 -17.76
C ARG A 19 11.85 24.61 -16.86
N LEU A 20 13.02 24.14 -16.42
CA LEU A 20 13.16 23.04 -15.48
C LEU A 20 13.13 23.53 -14.02
N LEU A 21 13.57 24.77 -13.77
CA LEU A 21 13.82 25.31 -12.43
C LEU A 21 12.77 26.32 -11.95
N THR A 22 12.10 27.03 -12.85
CA THR A 22 11.13 28.09 -12.56
C THR A 22 10.06 28.16 -13.65
N ASP A 23 8.90 28.71 -13.30
CA ASP A 23 7.78 29.01 -14.19
C ASP A 23 7.75 30.48 -14.65
N ARG A 24 8.68 31.30 -14.16
CA ARG A 24 8.81 32.72 -14.48
C ARG A 24 9.47 32.92 -15.84
N LEU A 25 8.89 33.81 -16.66
CA LEU A 25 9.45 34.18 -17.97
C LEU A 25 10.81 34.90 -17.82
N PRO A 26 11.67 34.88 -18.86
CA PRO A 26 12.98 35.55 -18.85
C PRO A 26 12.94 37.01 -18.40
N ASP A 27 11.89 37.72 -18.80
CA ASP A 27 11.74 39.16 -18.59
C ASP A 27 11.48 39.55 -17.13
N GLU A 28 11.13 38.58 -16.27
CA GLU A 28 10.78 38.84 -14.87
C GLU A 28 12.00 38.82 -13.95
N ARG A 29 13.02 37.97 -14.23
CA ARG A 29 14.23 37.85 -13.40
C ARG A 29 15.32 37.04 -14.07
N ALA A 30 16.55 37.55 -14.13
CA ALA A 30 17.68 36.83 -14.70
C ALA A 30 18.10 35.60 -13.87
N MET A 31 18.40 34.48 -14.54
CA MET A 31 18.94 33.27 -13.88
C MET A 31 20.43 33.42 -13.56
N PRO A 32 20.95 32.68 -12.56
CA PRO A 32 22.37 32.64 -12.28
C PRO A 32 23.20 32.20 -13.50
N ILE A 33 24.27 32.95 -13.78
CA ILE A 33 25.27 32.63 -14.81
C ILE A 33 26.53 32.03 -14.17
N ASN A 34 27.38 31.41 -15.01
CA ASN A 34 28.65 30.79 -14.61
C ASN A 34 28.53 29.69 -13.55
N GLN A 35 27.50 28.85 -13.70
CA GLN A 35 27.25 27.72 -12.83
C GLN A 35 28.06 26.49 -13.25
N VAL A 36 28.26 25.58 -12.29
CA VAL A 36 28.85 24.27 -12.54
C VAL A 36 27.74 23.23 -12.45
N ILE A 37 27.60 22.44 -13.50
CA ILE A 37 26.68 21.30 -13.53
C ILE A 37 27.45 20.01 -13.78
N ASN A 38 26.83 18.90 -13.42
CA ASN A 38 27.26 17.56 -13.79
C ASN A 38 26.23 16.96 -14.75
N VAL A 39 26.69 16.59 -15.93
CA VAL A 39 25.94 15.78 -16.88
C VAL A 39 26.37 14.33 -16.69
N PHE A 40 25.44 13.39 -16.76
CA PHE A 40 25.70 11.98 -16.55
C PHE A 40 25.62 11.21 -17.86
N GLU A 41 26.65 10.41 -18.12
CA GLU A 41 26.67 9.46 -19.24
C GLU A 41 26.71 8.05 -18.64
N SER A 42 25.85 7.14 -19.14
CA SER A 42 25.84 5.75 -18.71
C SER A 42 27.15 5.06 -19.08
N ASN A 43 27.73 4.31 -18.15
CA ASN A 43 28.97 3.60 -18.41
C ASN A 43 28.75 2.47 -19.44
N PRO A 44 29.75 2.14 -20.28
CA PRO A 44 29.66 0.99 -21.18
C PRO A 44 29.40 -0.29 -20.39
N GLY A 45 28.29 -0.97 -20.68
CA GLY A 45 27.87 -2.20 -20.00
C GLY A 45 26.96 -2.01 -18.79
N ALA A 46 26.60 -0.76 -18.44
CA ALA A 46 25.60 -0.51 -17.40
C ALA A 46 24.25 -1.17 -17.76
N SER A 47 23.66 -1.91 -16.83
CA SER A 47 22.31 -2.44 -17.00
C SER A 47 21.32 -1.27 -17.15
N PRO A 48 20.24 -1.40 -17.95
CA PRO A 48 19.23 -0.35 -18.09
C PRO A 48 18.63 0.13 -16.76
N GLU A 49 18.65 -0.71 -15.72
CA GLU A 49 18.16 -0.38 -14.37
C GLU A 49 19.18 0.36 -13.49
N ASP A 50 20.45 0.38 -13.88
CA ASP A 50 21.55 0.99 -13.13
C ASP A 50 21.83 2.45 -13.52
N ALA A 51 21.34 2.89 -14.68
CA ALA A 51 21.56 4.24 -15.20
C ALA A 51 20.35 4.75 -16.00
N ILE A 52 19.20 4.89 -15.33
CA ILE A 52 17.95 5.39 -15.91
C ILE A 52 17.98 6.92 -16.02
N PRO A 53 17.95 7.52 -17.23
CA PRO A 53 17.82 8.96 -17.37
C PRO A 53 16.41 9.41 -16.99
N ILE A 54 16.30 10.36 -16.06
CA ILE A 54 15.02 10.89 -15.58
C ILE A 54 14.74 12.28 -16.15
N ILE A 55 15.76 13.14 -16.23
CA ILE A 55 15.65 14.51 -16.76
C ILE A 55 16.86 14.80 -17.64
N ASN A 56 16.59 15.28 -18.86
CA ASN A 56 17.60 15.84 -19.74
C ASN A 56 17.59 17.35 -19.63
N GLY A 57 18.77 17.95 -19.51
CA GLY A 57 18.99 19.37 -19.75
C GLY A 57 19.48 19.62 -21.18
N PRO A 58 19.71 20.90 -21.53
CA PRO A 58 20.35 21.30 -22.78
C PRO A 58 21.68 20.57 -23.05
N ASP A 59 22.50 20.40 -22.01
CA ASP A 59 23.84 19.81 -22.13
C ASP A 59 23.87 18.27 -22.00
N GLY A 60 22.71 17.62 -21.78
CA GLY A 60 22.59 16.17 -21.60
C GLY A 60 21.83 15.77 -20.33
N THR A 61 21.91 14.50 -19.91
CA THR A 61 21.18 14.00 -18.74
C THR A 61 21.70 14.61 -17.44
N VAL A 62 20.86 15.35 -16.71
CA VAL A 62 21.22 16.02 -15.45
C VAL A 62 20.60 15.35 -14.21
N VAL A 63 19.66 14.42 -14.41
CA VAL A 63 19.14 13.57 -13.33
C VAL A 63 19.10 12.13 -13.81
N VAL A 64 19.78 11.27 -13.06
CA VAL A 64 19.89 9.84 -13.35
C VAL A 64 19.53 9.01 -12.12
N ARG A 65 19.04 7.79 -12.34
CA ARG A 65 18.54 6.92 -11.29
C ARG A 65 19.00 5.48 -11.46
N LYS A 66 19.20 4.82 -10.33
CA LYS A 66 19.38 3.37 -10.23
C LYS A 66 18.25 2.75 -9.42
N LEU A 67 17.75 1.61 -9.86
CA LEU A 67 16.81 0.78 -9.10
C LEU A 67 17.58 -0.04 -8.06
N VAL A 68 17.01 -0.16 -6.86
CA VAL A 68 17.57 -0.98 -5.77
C VAL A 68 16.42 -1.68 -5.05
N GLY A 69 16.17 -2.93 -5.41
CA GLY A 69 14.99 -3.68 -4.96
C GLY A 69 13.71 -2.96 -5.37
N THR A 70 12.88 -2.55 -4.39
CA THR A 70 11.67 -1.75 -4.66
C THR A 70 11.91 -0.24 -4.54
N GLY A 71 13.13 0.18 -4.19
CA GLY A 71 13.57 1.55 -4.03
C GLY A 71 14.30 2.10 -5.26
N MET A 72 14.82 3.31 -5.10
CA MET A 72 15.60 3.98 -6.13
C MET A 72 16.65 4.90 -5.48
N VAL A 73 17.80 5.04 -6.13
CA VAL A 73 18.83 6.02 -5.79
C VAL A 73 18.92 7.00 -6.94
N THR A 74 18.72 8.29 -6.66
CA THR A 74 18.73 9.35 -7.69
C THR A 74 19.91 10.27 -7.47
N LEU A 75 20.66 10.55 -8.55
CA LEU A 75 21.71 11.57 -8.58
C LEU A 75 21.20 12.78 -9.34
N ILE A 76 21.50 13.97 -8.81
CA ILE A 76 21.14 15.26 -9.38
C ILE A 76 22.43 16.02 -9.65
N GLY A 77 22.61 16.45 -10.88
CA GLY A 77 23.82 17.12 -11.34
C GLY A 77 23.77 18.65 -11.27
N LEU A 78 22.63 19.22 -10.91
CA LEU A 78 22.44 20.66 -10.72
C LEU A 78 22.73 21.04 -9.26
N ASP A 79 23.46 22.13 -9.05
CA ASP A 79 23.60 22.71 -7.72
C ASP A 79 22.35 23.53 -7.40
N LEU A 80 21.44 22.91 -6.65
CA LEU A 80 20.20 23.54 -6.18
C LEU A 80 20.39 24.30 -4.86
N SER A 81 21.59 24.25 -4.27
CA SER A 81 21.90 24.92 -3.01
C SER A 81 22.35 26.38 -3.19
N ASP A 82 22.58 26.83 -4.44
CA ASP A 82 22.93 28.21 -4.74
C ASP A 82 21.85 29.15 -4.20
N ARG A 83 22.25 30.03 -3.27
CA ARG A 83 21.38 31.05 -2.69
C ARG A 83 20.80 31.96 -3.75
N ARG A 84 21.49 32.19 -4.86
CA ARG A 84 20.97 32.99 -5.99
C ARG A 84 19.78 32.29 -6.63
N LEU A 85 19.86 30.98 -6.87
CA LEU A 85 18.75 30.18 -7.36
C LEU A 85 17.60 30.15 -6.33
N MET A 86 17.90 29.98 -5.05
CA MET A 86 16.87 29.98 -3.98
C MET A 86 16.23 31.37 -3.76
N SER A 87 16.96 32.44 -4.06
CA SER A 87 16.44 33.82 -4.04
C SER A 87 15.64 34.17 -5.29
N THR A 88 15.85 33.40 -6.36
CA THR A 88 15.02 33.37 -7.55
C THR A 88 13.78 32.55 -7.21
N ASP A 89 12.65 32.79 -7.86
CA ASP A 89 11.41 32.05 -7.65
C ASP A 89 11.55 30.60 -8.19
N PHE A 90 12.40 29.80 -7.56
CA PHE A 90 12.53 28.37 -7.83
C PHE A 90 11.17 27.73 -7.62
N ALA A 91 10.64 27.13 -8.68
CA ALA A 91 9.33 26.50 -8.67
C ALA A 91 9.52 25.02 -8.27
N PRO A 92 9.28 24.64 -7.00
CA PRO A 92 9.59 23.30 -6.54
C PRO A 92 8.71 22.25 -7.23
N ASP A 93 7.55 22.68 -7.72
CA ASP A 93 6.63 21.89 -8.50
C ASP A 93 7.07 21.69 -9.97
N ALA A 94 7.90 22.57 -10.52
CA ALA A 94 8.52 22.38 -11.84
C ALA A 94 9.63 21.32 -11.78
N PHE A 95 10.42 21.32 -10.70
CA PHE A 95 11.59 20.44 -10.56
C PHE A 95 11.32 19.20 -9.69
N TRP A 96 11.00 19.38 -8.40
CA TRP A 96 10.90 18.26 -7.45
C TRP A 96 9.73 17.33 -7.73
N HIS A 97 8.62 17.83 -8.25
CA HIS A 97 7.49 16.95 -8.60
C HIS A 97 7.85 15.97 -9.71
N ARG A 98 8.75 16.34 -10.62
CA ARG A 98 9.28 15.48 -11.70
C ARG A 98 10.22 14.39 -11.21
N ILE A 99 10.87 14.61 -10.06
CA ILE A 99 11.85 13.68 -9.48
C ILE A 99 11.19 12.78 -8.42
N LEU A 100 10.31 13.36 -7.61
CA LEU A 100 9.68 12.70 -6.47
C LEU A 100 8.25 12.22 -6.76
N ALA A 101 7.73 12.47 -7.96
CA ALA A 101 6.34 12.25 -8.37
C ALA A 101 5.36 12.75 -7.31
N LYS A 102 5.33 14.07 -7.18
CA LYS A 102 4.38 14.76 -6.31
C LYS A 102 3.36 15.49 -7.17
N ARG A 103 2.14 15.59 -6.64
CA ARG A 103 0.99 16.20 -7.31
C ARG A 103 0.32 17.22 -6.39
N PHE A 104 1.08 17.86 -5.50
CA PHE A 104 0.50 18.81 -4.56
C PHE A 104 0.69 20.24 -5.02
N ASP A 105 -0.33 21.07 -4.84
CA ASP A 105 -0.20 22.48 -5.18
C ASP A 105 0.70 23.19 -4.18
N ILE A 106 1.67 23.93 -4.71
CA ILE A 106 2.55 24.81 -3.92
C ILE A 106 2.05 26.22 -4.13
N LEU A 107 1.31 26.73 -3.14
CA LEU A 107 0.77 28.08 -3.21
C LEU A 107 1.90 29.12 -3.20
N THR A 108 1.86 30.02 -4.18
CA THR A 108 2.68 31.22 -4.23
C THR A 108 2.33 32.16 -3.06
N SER A 109 3.20 33.13 -2.78
CA SER A 109 2.96 34.12 -1.71
C SER A 109 1.68 34.94 -1.95
N ASP A 110 1.39 35.26 -3.22
CA ASP A 110 0.20 36.01 -3.61
C ASP A 110 -1.06 35.14 -3.46
N GLU A 111 -1.04 33.90 -3.92
CA GLU A 111 -2.16 32.97 -3.74
C GLU A 111 -2.45 32.69 -2.25
N LYS A 112 -1.42 32.63 -1.40
CA LYS A 112 -1.61 32.50 0.06
C LYS A 112 -2.32 33.72 0.64
N LYS A 113 -2.03 34.92 0.13
CA LYS A 113 -2.67 36.16 0.57
C LYS A 113 -4.13 36.18 0.12
N ASP A 114 -4.40 35.77 -1.12
CA ASP A 114 -5.76 35.67 -1.66
C ASP A 114 -6.58 34.60 -0.92
N LEU A 115 -5.96 33.47 -0.58
CA LEU A 115 -6.60 32.41 0.20
C LEU A 115 -6.96 32.88 1.62
N LYS A 116 -6.06 33.63 2.29
CA LYS A 116 -6.34 34.21 3.62
C LYS A 116 -7.50 35.19 3.60
N ASN A 117 -7.68 35.90 2.49
CA ASN A 117 -8.77 36.84 2.29
C ASN A 117 -10.07 36.17 1.82
N SER A 118 -10.01 34.89 1.41
CA SER A 118 -11.15 34.10 0.95
C SER A 118 -11.77 33.32 2.10
N PHE A 119 -13.09 33.44 2.24
CA PHE A 119 -13.85 32.69 3.25
C PHE A 119 -14.08 31.26 2.76
N ILE A 120 -13.28 30.30 3.22
CA ILE A 120 -13.49 28.87 2.90
C ILE A 120 -14.66 28.35 3.74
N SER A 121 -15.86 28.34 3.14
CA SER A 121 -17.07 27.80 3.75
C SER A 121 -17.47 26.52 3.01
N GLY A 122 -17.09 25.36 3.55
CA GLY A 122 -17.39 24.04 2.97
C GLY A 122 -17.24 22.93 4.01
N SER A 123 -17.98 21.83 3.84
CA SER A 123 -17.85 20.67 4.75
C SER A 123 -16.60 19.87 4.40
N THR A 124 -15.82 19.44 5.39
CA THR A 124 -14.64 18.58 5.17
C THR A 124 -15.00 17.13 5.45
N GLN A 125 -14.74 16.24 4.51
CA GLN A 125 -14.90 14.80 4.68
C GLN A 125 -13.53 14.14 4.84
N ASN A 126 -13.26 13.55 6.00
CA ASN A 126 -12.03 12.80 6.25
C ASN A 126 -12.14 11.37 5.71
N ILE A 127 -11.24 10.99 4.80
CA ILE A 127 -11.16 9.66 4.20
C ILE A 127 -9.85 9.00 4.64
N TYR A 128 -9.92 7.95 5.44
CA TYR A 128 -8.75 7.18 5.87
C TYR A 128 -8.49 6.06 4.87
N THR A 129 -7.41 6.20 4.10
CA THR A 129 -7.07 5.27 3.02
C THR A 129 -6.66 3.89 3.50
N ASP A 130 -6.46 3.69 4.81
CA ASP A 130 -5.95 2.48 5.44
C ASP A 130 -6.90 1.87 6.49
N ALA A 131 -8.13 2.36 6.56
CA ALA A 131 -9.11 1.93 7.57
C ALA A 131 -9.51 0.45 7.45
N TYR A 132 -9.29 -0.19 6.30
CA TYR A 132 -9.61 -1.60 6.05
C TYR A 132 -8.61 -2.59 6.66
N ILE A 133 -7.39 -2.15 7.03
CA ILE A 133 -6.34 -3.06 7.51
C ILE A 133 -6.77 -3.74 8.81
N GLU A 134 -7.28 -2.96 9.76
CA GLU A 134 -7.66 -3.50 11.07
C GLU A 134 -8.83 -4.50 10.97
N PRO A 135 -9.94 -4.22 10.26
CA PRO A 135 -10.96 -5.24 9.98
C PRO A 135 -10.40 -6.47 9.24
N GLY A 136 -9.50 -6.29 8.28
CA GLY A 136 -8.94 -7.39 7.47
C GLY A 136 -8.13 -8.41 8.28
N ILE A 137 -7.45 -7.95 9.35
CA ILE A 137 -6.66 -8.81 10.25
C ILE A 137 -7.43 -9.27 11.48
N ARG A 138 -8.68 -8.85 11.67
CA ARG A 138 -9.49 -9.32 12.81
C ARG A 138 -9.79 -10.79 12.65
N MET A 139 -9.38 -11.57 13.65
CA MET A 139 -9.83 -12.94 13.77
C MET A 139 -11.31 -12.93 14.15
N SER A 140 -12.19 -13.04 13.15
CA SER A 140 -13.60 -13.37 13.35
C SER A 140 -13.70 -14.84 13.76
N ALA A 141 -13.27 -15.15 14.97
CA ALA A 141 -13.62 -16.43 15.57
C ALA A 141 -15.14 -16.40 15.78
N THR A 142 -15.88 -17.32 15.15
CA THR A 142 -16.80 -18.33 15.75
C THR A 142 -17.51 -18.07 17.10
N ALA A 143 -17.31 -16.93 17.76
CA ALA A 143 -17.93 -16.51 19.00
C ALA A 143 -19.44 -16.35 18.85
N ALA A 144 -19.93 -15.88 17.69
CA ALA A 144 -21.37 -15.76 17.45
C ALA A 144 -22.08 -17.13 17.49
N ALA A 145 -21.50 -18.15 16.87
CA ALA A 145 -22.03 -19.51 16.91
C ALA A 145 -21.90 -20.14 18.31
N GLY A 146 -20.77 -19.91 19.01
CA GLY A 146 -20.55 -20.39 20.37
C GLY A 146 -21.51 -19.77 21.39
N VAL A 147 -21.79 -18.46 21.28
CA VAL A 147 -22.77 -17.77 22.14
C VAL A 147 -24.19 -18.26 21.87
N LEU A 148 -24.56 -18.45 20.61
CA LEU A 148 -25.89 -18.94 20.24
C LEU A 148 -26.10 -20.39 20.70
N LEU A 149 -25.09 -21.25 20.53
CA LEU A 149 -25.11 -22.61 21.08
C LEU A 149 -25.21 -22.59 22.61
N GLY A 150 -24.42 -21.75 23.29
CA GLY A 150 -24.47 -21.59 24.73
C GLY A 150 -25.85 -21.15 25.23
N LEU A 151 -26.51 -20.24 24.51
CA LEU A 151 -27.87 -19.79 24.81
C LEU A 151 -28.90 -20.90 24.62
N VAL A 152 -28.78 -21.72 23.57
CA VAL A 152 -29.64 -22.90 23.36
C VAL A 152 -29.46 -23.92 24.47
N VAL A 153 -28.21 -24.25 24.83
CA VAL A 153 -27.90 -25.19 25.93
C VAL A 153 -28.46 -24.67 27.25
N PHE A 154 -28.32 -23.37 27.53
CA PHE A 154 -28.87 -22.75 28.74
C PHE A 154 -30.40 -22.80 28.78
N ALA A 155 -31.08 -22.51 27.67
CA ALA A 155 -32.53 -22.60 27.57
C ALA A 155 -33.03 -24.05 27.78
N LEU A 156 -32.35 -25.04 27.20
CA LEU A 156 -32.65 -26.45 27.40
C LEU A 156 -32.47 -26.87 28.87
N TYR A 157 -31.37 -26.44 29.50
CA TYR A 157 -31.16 -26.67 30.92
C TYR A 157 -32.31 -26.10 31.75
N TRP A 158 -32.68 -24.84 31.51
CA TRP A 158 -33.72 -24.16 32.28
C TRP A 158 -35.07 -24.88 32.19
N ILE A 159 -35.46 -25.31 30.98
CA ILE A 159 -36.71 -26.04 30.76
C ILE A 159 -36.66 -27.42 31.42
N LEU A 160 -35.58 -28.17 31.22
CA LEU A 160 -35.47 -29.56 31.69
C LEU A 160 -35.24 -29.66 33.20
N ALA A 161 -34.45 -28.77 33.79
CA ALA A 161 -34.18 -28.76 35.23
C ALA A 161 -35.29 -28.05 36.02
N GLY A 162 -36.07 -27.17 35.39
CA GLY A 162 -37.17 -26.43 36.02
C GLY A 162 -38.55 -26.98 35.69
N PRO A 163 -39.40 -26.21 34.98
CA PRO A 163 -40.83 -26.53 34.83
C PRO A 163 -41.09 -27.82 34.05
N GLY A 164 -40.29 -28.13 33.03
CA GLY A 164 -40.45 -29.33 32.21
C GLY A 164 -40.15 -30.61 33.00
N GLY A 165 -39.02 -30.66 33.70
CA GLY A 165 -38.64 -31.81 34.54
C GLY A 165 -39.62 -32.05 35.69
N PHE A 166 -40.05 -30.99 36.38
CA PHE A 166 -41.02 -31.10 37.45
C PHE A 166 -42.40 -31.55 36.94
N GLY A 167 -42.86 -31.02 35.80
CA GLY A 167 -44.12 -31.44 35.17
C GLY A 167 -44.15 -32.92 34.81
N LEU A 168 -43.05 -33.44 34.24
CA LEU A 168 -42.90 -34.85 33.90
C LEU A 168 -42.90 -35.76 35.13
N LEU A 169 -42.22 -35.34 36.21
CA LEU A 169 -42.24 -36.04 37.50
C LEU A 169 -43.61 -36.00 38.17
N LYS A 170 -44.34 -34.89 38.04
CA LYS A 170 -45.71 -34.73 38.54
C LYS A 170 -46.68 -35.68 37.83
N LEU A 171 -46.58 -35.81 36.50
CA LEU A 171 -47.39 -36.75 35.71
C LEU A 171 -47.13 -38.22 36.07
N LYS A 172 -45.90 -38.55 36.45
CA LYS A 172 -45.52 -39.91 36.86
C LYS A 172 -45.67 -40.19 38.36
N GLY A 173 -46.19 -39.23 39.15
CA GLY A 173 -46.35 -39.39 40.61
C GLY A 173 -45.03 -39.41 41.41
N LEU A 174 -43.89 -39.08 40.79
CA LEU A 174 -42.55 -39.18 41.38
C LEU A 174 -42.05 -37.85 41.98
N GLN A 175 -42.94 -36.98 42.41
CA GLN A 175 -42.63 -35.61 42.87
C GLN A 175 -41.57 -35.56 43.99
N ARG A 176 -41.53 -36.59 44.85
CA ARG A 176 -40.55 -36.73 45.94
C ARG A 176 -39.10 -36.86 45.45
N HIS A 177 -38.88 -37.24 44.19
CA HIS A 177 -37.56 -37.39 43.58
C HIS A 177 -37.10 -36.15 42.79
N SER A 178 -37.86 -35.05 42.84
CA SER A 178 -37.54 -33.79 42.13
C SER A 178 -36.14 -33.28 42.44
N TRP A 179 -35.70 -33.36 43.69
CA TRP A 179 -34.35 -32.97 44.08
C TRP A 179 -33.25 -33.82 43.42
N LEU A 180 -33.42 -35.14 43.40
CA LEU A 180 -32.47 -36.06 42.75
C LEU A 180 -32.40 -35.83 41.24
N ALA A 181 -33.55 -35.63 40.60
CA ALA A 181 -33.61 -35.31 39.17
C ALA A 181 -32.91 -33.98 38.86
N PHE A 182 -33.13 -32.95 39.69
CA PHE A 182 -32.45 -31.66 39.54
C PHE A 182 -30.92 -31.81 39.62
N VAL A 183 -30.40 -32.49 40.64
CA VAL A 183 -28.96 -32.72 40.81
C VAL A 183 -28.37 -33.49 39.62
N ALA A 184 -29.06 -34.54 39.14
CA ALA A 184 -28.63 -35.30 37.97
C ALA A 184 -28.56 -34.42 36.72
N MET A 185 -29.56 -33.55 36.51
CA MET A 185 -29.58 -32.61 35.38
C MET A 185 -28.46 -31.58 35.47
N VAL A 186 -28.18 -31.03 36.65
CA VAL A 186 -27.04 -30.13 36.88
C VAL A 186 -25.73 -30.84 36.54
N ALA A 187 -25.54 -32.09 36.98
CA ALA A 187 -24.32 -32.85 36.68
C ALA A 187 -24.15 -33.09 35.17
N VAL A 188 -25.23 -33.45 34.46
CA VAL A 188 -25.20 -33.65 33.00
C VAL A 188 -24.85 -32.35 32.27
N PHE A 189 -25.51 -31.24 32.59
CA PHE A 189 -25.24 -29.97 31.91
C PHE A 189 -23.88 -29.37 32.29
N ALA A 190 -23.39 -29.61 33.50
CA ALA A 190 -22.01 -29.27 33.88
C ALA A 190 -21.00 -30.08 33.05
N ALA A 191 -21.23 -31.39 32.87
CA ALA A 191 -20.37 -32.23 32.03
C ALA A 191 -20.40 -31.79 30.56
N ILE A 192 -21.58 -31.49 30.00
CA ILE A 192 -21.73 -30.97 28.64
C ILE A 192 -21.01 -29.63 28.49
N SER A 193 -21.17 -28.71 29.45
CA SER A 193 -20.51 -27.41 29.44
C SER A 193 -18.98 -27.56 29.52
N TRP A 194 -18.50 -28.46 30.36
CA TRP A 194 -17.07 -28.77 30.48
C TRP A 194 -16.52 -29.35 29.17
N LEU A 195 -17.18 -30.37 28.60
CA LEU A 195 -16.81 -30.97 27.31
C LEU A 195 -16.84 -29.93 26.18
N GLY A 196 -17.90 -29.13 26.11
CA GLY A 196 -18.08 -28.06 25.14
C GLY A 196 -16.99 -27.01 25.25
N SER A 197 -16.64 -26.59 26.46
CA SER A 197 -15.54 -25.64 26.69
C SER A 197 -14.19 -26.20 26.26
N ARG A 198 -13.95 -27.51 26.50
CA ARG A 198 -12.71 -28.18 26.12
C ARG A 198 -12.61 -28.34 24.59
N ALA A 199 -13.71 -28.67 23.93
CA ALA A 199 -13.81 -28.79 22.48
C ALA A 199 -13.71 -27.43 21.76
N ALA A 200 -14.23 -26.36 22.38
CA ALA A 200 -14.22 -25.01 21.82
C ALA A 200 -12.88 -24.27 22.02
N ARG A 201 -11.96 -24.80 22.83
CA ARG A 201 -10.62 -24.20 23.01
C ARG A 201 -9.88 -24.19 21.67
N PRO A 202 -9.47 -23.02 21.16
CA PRO A 202 -8.67 -22.96 19.93
C PRO A 202 -7.32 -23.63 20.17
N THR A 203 -7.09 -24.79 19.56
CA THR A 203 -5.84 -25.56 19.71
C THR A 203 -4.83 -25.23 18.62
N SER A 204 -5.27 -24.67 17.49
CA SER A 204 -4.39 -24.33 16.38
C SER A 204 -3.83 -22.91 16.52
N ARG A 205 -2.48 -22.82 16.57
CA ARG A 205 -1.77 -21.58 16.29
C ARG A 205 -2.05 -21.23 14.83
N GLN A 206 -2.64 -20.08 14.58
CA GLN A 206 -2.93 -19.58 13.23
C GLN A 206 -2.76 -18.06 13.22
N ALA A 207 -2.57 -17.48 12.04
CA ALA A 207 -2.58 -16.03 11.88
C ALA A 207 -3.49 -15.59 10.74
N ARG A 208 -4.16 -14.45 10.95
CA ARG A 208 -4.93 -13.77 9.90
C ARG A 208 -4.15 -12.54 9.44
N HIS A 209 -3.96 -12.37 8.14
CA HIS A 209 -3.08 -11.33 7.60
C HIS A 209 -3.72 -10.44 6.53
N VAL A 210 -3.16 -9.24 6.40
CA VAL A 210 -3.27 -8.38 5.23
C VAL A 210 -1.84 -8.05 4.82
N THR A 211 -1.46 -8.48 3.62
CA THR A 211 -0.10 -8.34 3.08
C THR A 211 -0.11 -7.44 1.86
N TYR A 212 0.89 -6.57 1.74
CA TYR A 212 1.26 -5.92 0.50
C TYR A 212 2.57 -6.51 0.02
N LEU A 213 2.55 -7.14 -1.16
CA LEU A 213 3.72 -7.75 -1.77
C LEU A 213 4.14 -6.94 -3.01
N ASP A 214 5.35 -6.39 -2.95
CA ASP A 214 5.93 -5.52 -3.96
C ASP A 214 7.05 -6.23 -4.69
N HIS A 215 7.04 -6.11 -6.02
CA HIS A 215 8.15 -6.53 -6.85
C HIS A 215 8.35 -5.58 -8.03
N VAL A 216 9.61 -5.37 -8.36
CA VAL A 216 10.03 -4.62 -9.55
C VAL A 216 10.72 -5.63 -10.46
N TYR A 217 10.25 -5.75 -11.70
CA TYR A 217 10.86 -6.62 -12.68
C TYR A 217 12.33 -6.22 -12.92
N GLY A 218 13.20 -7.21 -13.07
CA GLY A 218 14.66 -7.04 -13.15
C GLY A 218 15.37 -7.12 -11.80
N GLN A 219 14.65 -6.96 -10.69
CA GLN A 219 15.23 -7.03 -9.35
C GLN A 219 15.10 -8.45 -8.78
N ASP A 220 16.04 -8.85 -7.93
CA ASP A 220 16.13 -10.19 -7.34
C ASP A 220 15.27 -10.36 -6.08
N VAL A 221 14.97 -9.25 -5.40
CA VAL A 221 14.21 -9.23 -4.15
C VAL A 221 12.77 -8.75 -4.33
N GLN A 222 11.91 -9.20 -3.42
CA GLN A 222 10.57 -8.70 -3.19
C GLN A 222 10.52 -8.04 -1.82
N ARG A 223 9.62 -7.09 -1.65
CA ARG A 223 9.37 -6.45 -0.36
C ARG A 223 7.93 -6.72 0.05
N ALA A 224 7.71 -7.05 1.32
CA ALA A 224 6.38 -7.18 1.86
C ALA A 224 6.19 -6.35 3.12
N ARG A 225 5.01 -5.75 3.25
CA ARG A 225 4.52 -5.24 4.53
C ARG A 225 3.28 -6.03 4.92
N VAL A 226 3.32 -6.65 6.09
CA VAL A 226 2.27 -7.53 6.60
C VAL A 226 1.72 -6.94 7.87
N TRP A 227 0.41 -6.86 7.99
CA TRP A 227 -0.27 -6.76 9.28
C TRP A 227 -0.88 -8.12 9.57
N ALA A 228 -0.63 -8.68 10.75
CA ALA A 228 -1.27 -9.93 11.12
C ALA A 228 -1.68 -9.97 12.59
N THR A 229 -2.82 -10.62 12.83
CA THR A 229 -3.21 -11.04 14.17
C THR A 229 -2.85 -12.51 14.31
N ILE A 230 -2.07 -12.85 15.34
CA ILE A 230 -1.60 -14.19 15.65
C ILE A 230 -2.34 -14.69 16.88
N MET A 231 -2.90 -15.91 16.80
CA MET A 231 -3.48 -16.60 17.96
C MET A 231 -2.40 -17.38 18.70
N LEU A 232 -2.17 -17.05 19.97
CA LEU A 232 -1.20 -17.71 20.84
C LEU A 232 -1.95 -18.43 21.98
N PRO A 233 -2.28 -19.72 21.83
CA PRO A 233 -3.20 -20.44 22.72
C PRO A 233 -2.58 -20.88 24.05
N THR A 234 -1.26 -20.76 24.22
CA THR A 234 -0.54 -21.19 25.43
C THR A 234 -0.45 -20.09 26.48
N TYR A 235 -0.19 -20.48 27.73
CA TYR A 235 0.04 -19.61 28.87
C TYR A 235 1.53 -19.61 29.24
N GLU A 236 2.35 -19.07 28.35
CA GLU A 236 3.81 -18.98 28.50
C GLU A 236 4.34 -17.87 27.58
N ASP A 237 5.61 -17.50 27.73
CA ASP A 237 6.25 -16.60 26.77
C ASP A 237 6.40 -17.32 25.42
N GLN A 238 5.97 -16.65 24.35
CA GLN A 238 6.08 -17.15 22.98
C GLN A 238 7.02 -16.23 22.19
N ARG A 239 7.94 -16.84 21.46
CA ARG A 239 8.70 -16.19 20.40
C ARG A 239 7.80 -16.03 19.18
N VAL A 240 7.80 -14.84 18.58
CA VAL A 240 7.25 -14.55 17.26
C VAL A 240 8.41 -14.06 16.40
N ALA A 241 8.60 -14.63 15.22
CA ALA A 241 9.73 -14.29 14.36
C ALA A 241 9.41 -14.42 12.87
N LEU A 242 10.24 -13.80 12.05
CA LEU A 242 10.18 -13.93 10.58
C LEU A 242 11.17 -14.96 10.02
N THR A 243 12.08 -15.46 10.85
CA THR A 243 13.03 -16.52 10.50
C THR A 243 12.85 -17.74 11.41
N PRO A 244 13.26 -18.93 10.94
CA PRO A 244 13.40 -20.09 11.80
C PRO A 244 14.33 -19.79 12.99
N PRO A 245 14.24 -20.56 14.09
CA PRO A 245 15.23 -20.50 15.17
C PRO A 245 16.66 -20.65 14.62
N ASP A 246 17.60 -19.96 15.25
CA ASP A 246 19.04 -20.03 14.97
C ASP A 246 19.44 -19.68 13.51
N THR A 247 18.56 -19.01 12.77
CA THR A 247 18.81 -18.57 11.39
C THR A 247 18.88 -17.06 11.31
N LEU A 248 20.02 -16.53 10.86
CA LEU A 248 20.17 -15.10 10.57
C LEU A 248 19.45 -14.75 9.25
N PRO A 249 18.77 -13.60 9.19
CA PRO A 249 18.10 -13.18 7.97
C PRO A 249 19.10 -12.72 6.90
N ASP A 250 18.89 -13.14 5.65
CA ASP A 250 19.71 -12.73 4.50
C ASP A 250 19.52 -11.24 4.14
N HIS A 251 18.41 -10.64 4.60
CA HIS A 251 18.05 -9.25 4.35
C HIS A 251 17.55 -8.55 5.62
N PRO A 252 17.66 -7.21 5.70
CA PRO A 252 17.09 -6.46 6.80
C PRO A 252 15.58 -6.64 6.89
N MET A 253 15.12 -7.11 8.05
CA MET A 253 13.72 -7.41 8.32
C MET A 253 13.36 -6.84 9.70
N ALA A 254 12.10 -6.47 9.89
CA ALA A 254 11.65 -5.93 11.15
C ALA A 254 10.24 -6.40 11.51
N LEU A 255 10.05 -6.65 12.80
CA LEU A 255 8.78 -6.95 13.43
C LEU A 255 8.49 -5.82 14.42
N THR A 256 7.25 -5.35 14.45
CA THR A 256 6.83 -4.36 15.45
C THR A 256 5.42 -4.69 15.97
N PRO A 257 5.18 -4.60 17.29
CA PRO A 257 3.84 -4.67 17.86
C PRO A 257 2.92 -3.65 17.21
N PHE A 258 1.73 -4.08 16.80
CA PHE A 258 0.79 -3.22 16.11
C PHE A 258 -0.39 -2.84 17.01
N ALA A 259 -0.61 -1.54 17.16
CA ALA A 259 -1.80 -0.96 17.75
C ALA A 259 -2.56 -0.19 16.67
N GLY A 260 -3.75 -0.68 16.32
CA GLY A 260 -4.61 -0.02 15.34
C GLY A 260 -5.03 1.38 15.79
N PRO A 261 -5.29 2.31 14.85
CA PRO A 261 -5.61 3.69 15.16
C PRO A 261 -6.98 3.87 15.85
N ALA A 262 -7.84 2.84 15.88
CA ALA A 262 -9.10 2.86 16.62
C ALA A 262 -8.93 2.68 18.15
N ARG A 263 -7.72 2.37 18.63
CA ARG A 263 -7.46 2.11 20.07
C ARG A 263 -7.46 3.34 20.97
N THR A 264 -7.72 4.55 20.46
CA THR A 264 -7.77 5.76 21.29
C THR A 264 -9.01 5.86 22.20
N GLN A 265 -9.97 4.91 22.17
CA GLN A 265 -11.22 5.04 22.95
C GLN A 265 -11.75 3.77 23.67
N SER A 266 -11.03 2.64 23.73
CA SER A 266 -11.55 1.48 24.49
C SER A 266 -11.17 1.55 25.97
N LEU A 267 -12.18 1.74 26.84
CA LEU A 267 -12.11 1.69 28.32
C LEU A 267 -11.68 0.33 28.91
N SER A 268 -11.37 -0.68 28.08
CA SER A 268 -10.93 -2.01 28.49
C SER A 268 -9.45 -2.23 28.14
N GLN A 269 -8.55 -1.54 28.84
CA GLN A 269 -7.13 -1.89 28.79
C GLN A 269 -6.95 -3.24 29.50
N PHE A 270 -6.39 -4.23 28.80
CA PHE A 270 -6.09 -5.53 29.40
C PHE A 270 -5.14 -5.31 30.59
N PRO A 271 -5.30 -6.01 31.73
CA PRO A 271 -4.51 -5.74 32.95
C PRO A 271 -2.99 -5.88 32.80
N ASP A 272 -2.53 -6.50 31.70
CA ASP A 272 -1.12 -6.64 31.36
C ASP A 272 -0.76 -5.65 30.24
N ALA A 273 -0.48 -4.41 30.62
CA ALA A 273 -0.06 -3.32 29.72
C ALA A 273 1.47 -3.23 29.58
N ARG A 274 2.19 -4.34 29.75
CA ARG A 274 3.65 -4.36 29.63
C ARG A 274 4.07 -4.01 28.20
N ALA A 275 5.00 -3.07 28.09
CA ALA A 275 5.71 -2.84 26.84
C ALA A 275 6.49 -4.10 26.46
N TYR A 276 6.49 -4.45 25.18
CA TYR A 276 7.31 -5.56 24.68
C TYR A 276 8.75 -5.08 24.53
N VAL A 277 9.67 -5.80 25.14
CA VAL A 277 11.10 -5.56 24.95
C VAL A 277 11.48 -6.15 23.59
N MET A 278 12.06 -5.33 22.73
CA MET A 278 12.59 -5.77 21.44
C MET A 278 14.10 -5.59 21.44
N ASP A 279 14.82 -6.61 20.96
CA ASP A 279 16.25 -6.49 20.74
C ASP A 279 16.51 -5.80 19.41
N VAL A 280 17.25 -4.70 19.43
CA VAL A 280 17.62 -3.95 18.24
C VAL A 280 18.58 -4.74 17.34
N ARG A 281 19.27 -5.74 17.89
CA ARG A 281 20.15 -6.66 17.13
C ARG A 281 19.40 -7.78 16.44
N HIS A 282 18.18 -8.08 16.92
CA HIS A 282 17.29 -9.10 16.37
C HIS A 282 15.90 -8.50 16.09
N PRO A 283 15.80 -7.46 15.24
CA PRO A 283 14.53 -6.78 14.94
C PRO A 283 13.49 -7.69 14.27
N GLU A 284 13.90 -8.84 13.76
CA GLU A 284 13.07 -9.86 13.11
C GLU A 284 12.27 -10.74 14.09
N GLU A 285 12.53 -10.64 15.41
CA GLU A 285 11.87 -11.44 16.44
C GLU A 285 11.46 -10.64 17.67
N VAL A 286 10.48 -11.18 18.40
CA VAL A 286 10.08 -10.67 19.71
C VAL A 286 9.57 -11.80 20.59
N VAL A 287 9.86 -11.71 21.89
CA VAL A 287 9.26 -12.59 22.90
C VAL A 287 8.09 -11.86 23.55
N VAL A 288 6.92 -12.48 23.53
CA VAL A 288 5.69 -11.89 24.07
C VAL A 288 4.99 -12.85 25.03
N PRO A 289 4.43 -12.33 26.14
CA PRO A 289 3.65 -13.16 27.05
C PRO A 289 2.36 -13.61 26.38
N ALA A 290 2.20 -14.91 26.12
CA ALA A 290 0.96 -15.49 25.66
C ALA A 290 0.12 -15.96 26.85
N ARG A 291 -1.18 -15.67 26.80
CA ARG A 291 -2.15 -16.08 27.83
C ARG A 291 -3.45 -16.53 27.19
N SER A 292 -3.35 -17.39 26.18
CA SER A 292 -4.49 -17.73 25.30
C SER A 292 -5.13 -16.50 24.66
N THR A 293 -4.31 -15.56 24.19
CA THR A 293 -4.75 -14.29 23.60
C THR A 293 -4.29 -14.16 22.16
N SER A 294 -5.00 -13.32 21.40
CA SER A 294 -4.53 -12.85 20.11
C SER A 294 -3.63 -11.62 20.28
N LYS A 295 -2.54 -11.58 19.51
CA LYS A 295 -1.64 -10.42 19.45
C LYS A 295 -1.50 -9.96 18.01
N THR A 296 -1.35 -8.65 17.82
CA THR A 296 -1.28 -8.06 16.49
C THR A 296 0.09 -7.46 16.25
N PHE A 297 0.64 -7.69 15.08
CA PHE A 297 1.98 -7.27 14.68
C PHE A 297 1.97 -6.68 13.27
N GLN A 298 2.93 -5.81 13.00
CA GLN A 298 3.35 -5.40 11.68
C GLN A 298 4.71 -6.06 11.40
N PHE A 299 4.87 -6.56 10.18
CA PHE A 299 6.12 -7.11 9.68
C PHE A 299 6.54 -6.34 8.43
N ASP A 300 7.81 -5.96 8.39
CA ASP A 300 8.49 -5.41 7.23
C ASP A 300 9.52 -6.44 6.76
N TRP A 301 9.28 -7.03 5.60
CA TRP A 301 10.01 -8.19 5.08
C TRP A 301 10.64 -7.90 3.72
N ILE A 302 11.83 -8.46 3.48
CA ILE A 302 12.52 -8.44 2.20
C ILE A 302 13.04 -9.86 1.93
N GLY A 303 12.84 -10.36 0.72
CA GLY A 303 13.35 -11.67 0.30
C GLY A 303 12.68 -12.17 -0.96
N VAL A 304 12.76 -13.48 -1.20
CA VAL A 304 12.24 -14.12 -2.42
C VAL A 304 11.02 -14.99 -2.10
N ALA A 305 9.80 -14.49 -2.34
CA ALA A 305 8.60 -15.28 -2.06
C ALA A 305 8.29 -16.32 -3.15
N ARG A 306 9.02 -16.31 -4.27
CA ARG A 306 8.86 -17.28 -5.37
C ARG A 306 9.00 -18.73 -4.90
N ALA A 307 9.92 -19.01 -3.98
CA ALA A 307 10.11 -20.34 -3.39
C ALA A 307 8.86 -20.84 -2.63
N ARG A 308 7.95 -19.92 -2.26
CA ARG A 308 6.70 -20.19 -1.55
C ARG A 308 5.48 -20.16 -2.47
N GLY A 309 5.68 -20.25 -3.79
CA GLY A 309 4.60 -20.22 -4.78
C GLY A 309 4.09 -18.82 -5.13
N TRP A 310 4.80 -17.75 -4.74
CA TRP A 310 4.45 -16.37 -5.08
C TRP A 310 5.23 -15.89 -6.30
N GLY A 311 5.04 -16.58 -7.42
CA GLY A 311 5.64 -16.21 -8.71
C GLY A 311 4.95 -14.98 -9.30
N MET A 312 5.57 -13.81 -9.11
CA MET A 312 5.05 -12.51 -9.60
C MET A 312 4.82 -12.51 -11.12
N PRO A 313 4.03 -11.55 -11.64
CA PRO A 313 3.91 -11.36 -13.08
C PRO A 313 5.27 -11.26 -13.77
N THR A 314 5.38 -11.89 -14.93
CA THR A 314 6.55 -11.88 -15.80
C THR A 314 6.11 -11.58 -17.23
N PRO A 315 6.88 -10.78 -17.98
CA PRO A 315 6.64 -10.57 -19.39
C PRO A 315 6.85 -11.86 -20.18
N ASP A 316 6.14 -12.00 -21.28
CA ASP A 316 6.49 -12.97 -22.32
C ASP A 316 7.83 -12.58 -22.95
N THR A 317 8.76 -13.52 -23.07
CA THR A 317 10.10 -13.29 -23.63
C THR A 317 10.03 -12.87 -25.10
N ASP A 318 9.06 -13.41 -25.84
CA ASP A 318 8.92 -13.15 -27.28
C ASP A 318 8.13 -11.86 -27.54
N ASN A 319 7.31 -11.43 -26.58
CA ASN A 319 6.49 -10.23 -26.70
C ASN A 319 6.46 -9.40 -25.39
N PRO A 320 7.60 -8.83 -24.99
CA PRO A 320 7.68 -8.05 -23.76
C PRO A 320 6.92 -6.73 -23.87
N PRO A 321 6.43 -6.17 -22.74
CA PRO A 321 5.75 -4.89 -22.72
C PRO A 321 6.61 -3.76 -23.30
N ARG A 322 6.07 -3.06 -24.31
CA ARG A 322 6.72 -1.92 -24.97
C ARG A 322 5.69 -0.99 -25.59
N PHE A 323 6.09 0.26 -25.84
CA PHE A 323 5.26 1.18 -26.59
C PHE A 323 5.47 1.02 -28.09
N GLU A 324 4.38 0.86 -28.84
CA GLU A 324 4.32 1.00 -30.29
C GLU A 324 3.50 2.26 -30.60
N GLY A 325 4.20 3.36 -30.90
CA GLY A 325 3.59 4.69 -30.93
C GLY A 325 3.08 5.09 -29.53
N ASN A 326 1.77 5.34 -29.41
CA ASN A 326 1.12 5.69 -28.14
C ASN A 326 0.41 4.50 -27.46
N GLN A 327 0.50 3.30 -28.04
CA GLN A 327 -0.16 2.11 -27.51
C GLN A 327 0.86 1.22 -26.81
N LEU A 328 0.51 0.74 -25.61
CA LEU A 328 1.30 -0.29 -24.93
C LEU A 328 0.86 -1.66 -25.46
N VAL A 329 1.81 -2.42 -25.98
CA VAL A 329 1.63 -3.80 -26.44
C VAL A 329 2.47 -4.74 -25.59
N GLY A 330 2.23 -6.04 -25.70
CA GLY A 330 2.98 -7.09 -25.01
C GLY A 330 2.06 -8.05 -24.26
N SER A 331 2.65 -9.06 -23.66
CA SER A 331 1.92 -10.10 -22.92
C SER A 331 2.57 -10.38 -21.58
N LEU A 332 1.75 -10.69 -20.58
CA LEU A 332 2.18 -11.06 -19.23
C LEU A 332 1.62 -12.43 -18.85
N ARG A 333 2.34 -13.15 -17.99
CA ARG A 333 1.87 -14.36 -17.27
C ARG A 333 2.28 -14.26 -15.81
N HIS A 334 1.62 -14.99 -14.91
CA HIS A 334 2.07 -15.11 -13.52
C HIS A 334 1.97 -16.53 -12.98
N ALA A 335 2.71 -16.80 -11.91
CA ALA A 335 2.70 -18.08 -11.18
C ALA A 335 2.37 -17.87 -9.69
N LEU A 336 1.48 -16.91 -9.40
CA LEU A 336 0.87 -16.68 -8.09
C LEU A 336 -0.01 -17.88 -7.68
N PRO A 337 -0.29 -18.08 -6.38
CA PRO A 337 -0.96 -19.30 -5.90
C PRO A 337 -2.45 -19.39 -6.24
N ALA A 338 -3.07 -18.29 -6.67
CA ALA A 338 -4.48 -18.21 -7.00
C ALA A 338 -4.72 -17.13 -8.06
N PRO A 339 -5.92 -17.10 -8.70
CA PRO A 339 -6.27 -16.04 -9.62
C PRO A 339 -6.20 -14.66 -8.97
N LEU A 340 -5.61 -13.70 -9.69
CA LEU A 340 -5.56 -12.31 -9.28
C LEU A 340 -6.93 -11.66 -9.57
N THR A 341 -7.53 -11.03 -8.58
CA THR A 341 -8.82 -10.33 -8.73
C THR A 341 -8.65 -8.83 -8.52
N ASN A 342 -9.70 -8.04 -8.81
CA ASN A 342 -9.72 -6.58 -8.63
C ASN A 342 -8.54 -5.87 -9.31
N ILE A 343 -8.15 -6.34 -10.50
CA ILE A 343 -6.90 -5.94 -11.14
C ILE A 343 -7.02 -4.52 -11.71
N ARG A 344 -6.05 -3.70 -11.35
CA ARG A 344 -5.82 -2.39 -11.95
C ARG A 344 -4.45 -2.32 -12.58
N ILE A 345 -4.43 -1.91 -13.83
CA ILE A 345 -3.22 -1.66 -14.60
C ILE A 345 -3.04 -0.15 -14.72
N VAL A 346 -1.90 0.36 -14.29
CA VAL A 346 -1.48 1.74 -14.50
C VAL A 346 -0.36 1.76 -15.51
N VAL A 347 -0.52 2.58 -16.54
CA VAL A 347 0.49 2.82 -17.57
C VAL A 347 0.97 4.26 -17.45
N VAL A 348 2.23 4.43 -17.08
CA VAL A 348 2.92 5.72 -17.12
C VAL A 348 3.68 5.79 -18.44
N GLN A 349 3.35 6.79 -19.27
CA GLN A 349 3.89 6.89 -20.62
C GLN A 349 5.14 7.75 -20.68
N LYS A 350 5.08 8.97 -20.11
CA LYS A 350 6.17 9.95 -20.14
C LYS A 350 5.91 11.09 -19.15
N GLN A 351 6.94 11.87 -18.86
CA GLN A 351 6.76 13.17 -18.25
C GLN A 351 6.24 14.19 -19.28
N LEU A 352 5.44 15.16 -18.86
CA LEU A 352 5.01 16.29 -19.69
C LEU A 352 6.17 17.26 -19.89
N GLU A 353 6.31 17.84 -21.08
CA GLU A 353 7.26 18.94 -21.31
C GLU A 353 6.84 20.21 -20.53
N ALA A 354 7.78 21.10 -20.22
CA ALA A 354 7.51 22.34 -19.47
C ALA A 354 6.35 23.17 -20.03
N ARG A 355 6.30 23.35 -21.36
CA ARG A 355 5.28 24.19 -22.03
C ARG A 355 3.84 23.80 -21.69
N TRP A 356 3.58 22.52 -21.46
CA TRP A 356 2.24 22.01 -21.14
C TRP A 356 1.89 22.23 -19.68
N LEU A 357 2.90 22.23 -18.80
CA LEU A 357 2.73 22.58 -17.39
C LEU A 357 2.42 24.09 -17.26
N ASP A 358 3.08 24.93 -18.05
CA ASP A 358 2.82 26.37 -18.09
C ASP A 358 1.40 26.68 -18.57
N ALA A 359 0.94 25.98 -19.62
CA ALA A 359 -0.44 26.08 -20.10
C ALA A 359 -1.45 25.64 -19.04
N ALA A 360 -1.25 24.48 -18.42
CA ALA A 360 -2.12 23.99 -17.35
C ALA A 360 -2.18 24.95 -16.15
N ARG A 361 -1.05 25.58 -15.79
CA ARG A 361 -1.00 26.59 -14.71
C ARG A 361 -1.73 27.88 -15.10
N ARG A 362 -1.55 28.36 -16.32
CA ARG A 362 -2.27 29.54 -16.85
C ARG A 362 -3.79 29.32 -16.84
N GLU A 363 -4.21 28.09 -17.13
CA GLU A 363 -5.61 27.66 -17.05
C GLU A 363 -6.09 27.41 -15.60
N LYS A 364 -5.26 27.69 -14.59
CA LYS A 364 -5.53 27.43 -13.16
C LYS A 364 -5.90 25.97 -12.87
N ALA A 365 -5.40 25.03 -13.68
CA ALA A 365 -5.63 23.61 -13.47
C ALA A 365 -5.16 23.23 -12.05
N ILE A 366 -6.02 22.51 -11.34
CA ILE A 366 -5.77 22.06 -9.96
C ILE A 366 -4.70 20.95 -10.01
N SER A 367 -3.59 21.13 -9.30
CA SER A 367 -2.59 20.09 -9.08
C SER A 367 -2.13 19.41 -10.38
N PRO A 368 -1.53 20.15 -11.33
CA PRO A 368 -1.20 19.64 -12.65
C PRO A 368 -0.18 18.51 -12.52
N MET A 369 -0.48 17.38 -13.16
CA MET A 369 0.42 16.23 -13.15
C MET A 369 1.56 16.48 -14.14
N PRO A 370 2.83 16.39 -13.72
CA PRO A 370 3.96 16.55 -14.64
C PRO A 370 4.20 15.32 -15.54
N PHE A 371 3.21 14.45 -15.71
CA PHE A 371 3.32 13.18 -16.44
C PHE A 371 1.99 12.78 -17.09
N VAL A 372 2.10 11.90 -18.09
CA VAL A 372 0.98 11.25 -18.76
C VAL A 372 0.87 9.84 -18.23
N ALA A 373 -0.23 9.56 -17.54
CA ALA A 373 -0.53 8.23 -17.02
C ALA A 373 -2.01 7.89 -17.24
N SER A 374 -2.30 6.60 -17.36
CA SER A 374 -3.66 6.07 -17.52
C SER A 374 -3.85 4.83 -16.66
N ALA A 375 -5.04 4.66 -16.10
CA ALA A 375 -5.40 3.54 -15.25
C ALA A 375 -6.58 2.77 -15.87
N TYR A 376 -6.48 1.46 -15.85
CA TYR A 376 -7.42 0.52 -16.47
C TYR A 376 -7.82 -0.53 -15.44
N ALA A 377 -9.11 -0.83 -15.35
CA ALA A 377 -9.61 -1.96 -14.57
C ALA A 377 -9.89 -3.14 -15.50
N ILE A 378 -9.49 -4.33 -15.10
CA ILE A 378 -9.85 -5.56 -15.83
C ILE A 378 -11.26 -5.95 -15.40
N ALA A 379 -12.20 -5.94 -16.34
CA ALA A 379 -13.63 -6.19 -16.08
C ALA A 379 -13.98 -7.67 -15.86
N SER A 380 -13.00 -8.59 -15.88
CA SER A 380 -13.25 -10.02 -15.74
C SER A 380 -13.66 -10.37 -14.31
N ASN A 381 -14.90 -10.82 -14.14
CA ASN A 381 -15.39 -11.38 -12.87
C ASN A 381 -14.64 -12.66 -12.45
N ALA A 382 -13.96 -13.34 -13.39
CA ALA A 382 -13.22 -14.57 -13.13
C ALA A 382 -11.79 -14.32 -12.60
N GLY A 383 -11.29 -13.07 -12.63
CA GLY A 383 -9.91 -12.75 -12.35
C GLY A 383 -8.94 -13.19 -13.46
N TRP A 384 -7.64 -12.99 -13.24
CA TRP A 384 -6.55 -13.48 -14.10
C TRP A 384 -5.93 -14.72 -13.44
N ALA A 385 -6.08 -15.88 -14.06
CA ALA A 385 -5.63 -17.14 -13.44
C ALA A 385 -4.11 -17.36 -13.61
N PRO A 386 -3.48 -18.13 -12.70
CA PRO A 386 -2.07 -18.49 -12.83
C PRO A 386 -1.81 -19.25 -14.13
N GLY A 387 -0.73 -18.89 -14.83
CA GLY A 387 -0.33 -19.45 -16.12
C GLY A 387 -1.02 -18.82 -17.33
N ASP A 388 -2.18 -18.18 -17.17
CA ASP A 388 -2.91 -17.56 -18.28
C ASP A 388 -2.18 -16.33 -18.82
N THR A 389 -2.30 -16.10 -20.13
CA THR A 389 -1.70 -14.94 -20.78
C THR A 389 -2.64 -13.75 -20.69
N LEU A 390 -2.10 -12.64 -20.22
CA LEU A 390 -2.76 -11.35 -20.28
C LEU A 390 -2.16 -10.53 -21.42
N ASN A 391 -2.90 -10.36 -22.51
CA ASN A 391 -2.53 -9.49 -23.61
C ASN A 391 -2.84 -8.02 -23.24
N LEU A 392 -1.81 -7.18 -23.22
CA LEU A 392 -1.95 -5.78 -22.84
C LEU A 392 -2.75 -4.98 -23.86
N ALA A 393 -2.65 -5.28 -25.15
CA ALA A 393 -3.39 -4.54 -26.17
C ALA A 393 -4.90 -4.66 -25.93
N ASP A 394 -5.38 -5.89 -25.72
CA ASP A 394 -6.81 -6.20 -25.53
C ASP A 394 -7.38 -5.55 -24.26
N VAL A 395 -6.61 -5.59 -23.17
CA VAL A 395 -7.01 -4.99 -21.88
C VAL A 395 -7.13 -3.47 -21.98
N LEU A 396 -6.23 -2.83 -22.71
CA LEU A 396 -6.16 -1.35 -22.79
C LEU A 396 -7.14 -0.77 -23.82
N THR A 397 -7.59 -1.57 -24.78
CA THR A 397 -8.67 -1.20 -25.72
C THR A 397 -10.05 -1.55 -25.20
N GLY A 398 -10.22 -2.69 -24.51
CA GLY A 398 -11.50 -3.17 -23.99
C GLY A 398 -11.83 -2.76 -22.55
N GLY A 399 -10.83 -2.31 -21.77
CA GLY A 399 -11.02 -1.90 -20.37
C GLY A 399 -11.77 -0.59 -20.23
N ALA A 400 -12.61 -0.48 -19.19
CA ALA A 400 -13.23 0.79 -18.82
C ALA A 400 -12.14 1.80 -18.46
N ARG A 401 -11.93 2.80 -19.32
CA ARG A 401 -10.99 3.89 -19.06
C ARG A 401 -11.59 4.80 -17.99
N SER A 402 -10.87 5.02 -16.89
CA SER A 402 -11.10 6.20 -16.06
C SER A 402 -10.52 7.42 -16.79
N ALA A 403 -11.22 7.87 -17.85
CA ALA A 403 -10.85 9.04 -18.63
C ALA A 403 -12.04 10.01 -18.64
N THR A 404 -11.85 11.18 -18.03
CA THR A 404 -12.62 12.39 -18.34
C THR A 404 -11.70 13.35 -19.07
N GLY A 405 -12.17 13.88 -20.20
CA GLY A 405 -11.37 14.51 -21.25
C GLY A 405 -10.73 15.85 -20.91
N ASN A 406 -9.84 16.29 -21.83
CA ASN A 406 -9.11 17.57 -21.99
C ASN A 406 -8.46 18.27 -20.78
N SER A 407 -8.80 17.87 -19.56
CA SER A 407 -8.01 18.06 -18.35
C SER A 407 -7.60 16.66 -17.92
N VAL A 408 -6.30 16.39 -17.86
CA VAL A 408 -5.78 15.07 -17.46
C VAL A 408 -6.03 14.91 -15.95
N GLN A 409 -7.27 14.64 -15.55
CA GLN A 409 -7.61 14.22 -14.19
C GLN A 409 -7.54 12.70 -14.14
N PHE A 410 -6.43 12.22 -13.62
CA PHE A 410 -6.22 10.84 -13.25
C PHE A 410 -7.11 10.53 -12.03
N ASN A 411 -8.37 10.19 -12.28
CA ASN A 411 -9.30 9.72 -11.26
C ASN A 411 -8.97 8.27 -10.89
N LEU A 412 -7.86 8.10 -10.16
CA LEU A 412 -7.44 6.82 -9.59
C LEU A 412 -8.52 6.18 -8.74
N VAL A 413 -9.29 7.00 -8.05
CA VAL A 413 -10.31 6.58 -7.10
C VAL A 413 -11.63 7.06 -7.68
N GLY A 414 -12.08 6.40 -8.76
CA GLY A 414 -13.40 6.65 -9.34
C GLY A 414 -14.43 6.91 -8.25
N GLY A 415 -15.23 7.96 -8.41
CA GLY A 415 -16.06 8.59 -7.38
C GLY A 415 -16.50 7.64 -6.26
N VAL A 416 -15.70 7.58 -5.19
CA VAL A 416 -16.15 6.94 -3.94
C VAL A 416 -17.09 7.97 -3.32
N ASP A 417 -18.35 7.94 -3.77
CA ASP A 417 -19.40 8.86 -3.37
C ASP A 417 -20.22 8.34 -2.18
N SER A 418 -19.76 7.28 -1.51
CA SER A 418 -20.29 6.89 -0.21
C SER A 418 -19.30 6.03 0.59
N PRO A 419 -18.57 6.63 1.55
CA PRO A 419 -17.79 5.88 2.54
C PRO A 419 -18.66 5.31 3.69
N SER A 420 -19.99 5.37 3.59
CA SER A 420 -20.92 4.91 4.63
C SER A 420 -20.82 3.40 4.91
N ARG A 421 -20.16 2.63 4.03
CA ARG A 421 -19.66 1.29 4.34
C ARG A 421 -18.19 1.23 3.97
N VAL A 422 -17.32 1.32 4.97
CA VAL A 422 -15.93 0.83 4.88
C VAL A 422 -16.04 -0.69 4.75
N ASP A 423 -16.35 -1.16 3.55
CA ASP A 423 -16.16 -2.56 3.24
C ASP A 423 -14.66 -2.76 3.10
N SER A 424 -14.09 -3.59 3.97
CA SER A 424 -12.69 -4.03 3.88
C SER A 424 -12.36 -4.70 2.56
N GLN A 425 -13.38 -5.01 1.74
CA GLN A 425 -13.26 -5.56 0.40
C GLN A 425 -13.13 -4.51 -0.72
N SER A 426 -13.27 -3.21 -0.45
CA SER A 426 -13.21 -2.21 -1.52
C SER A 426 -11.77 -2.02 -2.03
N SER A 427 -11.49 -2.60 -3.20
CA SER A 427 -10.23 -2.47 -3.95
C SER A 427 -9.79 -1.02 -4.17
N ALA A 428 -10.72 -0.08 -4.12
CA ALA A 428 -10.43 1.36 -4.19
C ALA A 428 -9.51 1.83 -3.05
N PHE A 429 -9.61 1.27 -1.83
CA PHE A 429 -8.72 1.64 -0.73
C PHE A 429 -7.32 1.06 -0.89
N HIS A 430 -7.19 -0.18 -1.37
CA HIS A 430 -5.90 -0.79 -1.65
C HIS A 430 -5.12 0.00 -2.71
N PHE A 431 -5.85 0.48 -3.72
CA PHE A 431 -5.32 1.34 -4.75
C PHE A 431 -4.97 2.74 -4.24
N SER A 432 -5.83 3.35 -3.42
CA SER A 432 -5.59 4.66 -2.79
C SER A 432 -4.34 4.64 -1.90
N ALA A 433 -4.14 3.56 -1.13
CA ALA A 433 -2.95 3.37 -0.31
C ALA A 433 -1.67 3.25 -1.15
N SER A 434 -1.78 2.71 -2.38
CA SER A 434 -0.66 2.55 -3.30
C SER A 434 -0.29 3.81 -4.06
N PHE A 435 -1.20 4.78 -4.22
CA PHE A 435 -0.98 6.00 -4.99
C PHE A 435 -1.39 7.27 -4.23
N TYR A 436 -1.06 7.32 -2.94
CA TYR A 436 -1.49 8.41 -2.07
C TYR A 436 -1.07 9.80 -2.59
N SER A 437 0.18 9.94 -3.06
CA SER A 437 0.67 11.22 -3.60
C SER A 437 0.00 11.65 -4.91
N MET A 438 -0.78 10.75 -5.54
CA MET A 438 -1.50 11.00 -6.79
C MET A 438 -3.00 11.22 -6.59
N LEU A 439 -3.51 11.09 -5.36
CA LEU A 439 -4.90 11.38 -5.05
C LEU A 439 -5.24 12.83 -5.35
N ASN A 440 -6.49 13.09 -5.75
CA ASN A 440 -6.95 14.44 -6.00
C ASN A 440 -6.83 15.28 -4.71
N GLN A 441 -6.36 16.50 -4.88
CA GLN A 441 -6.25 17.46 -3.80
C GLN A 441 -7.57 18.20 -3.63
N PRO A 442 -7.85 18.70 -2.41
CA PRO A 442 -8.89 19.70 -2.24
C PRO A 442 -8.60 20.89 -3.16
N ASP A 443 -9.58 21.28 -3.97
CA ASP A 443 -9.49 22.55 -4.68
C ASP A 443 -9.73 23.68 -3.69
N PHE A 444 -8.66 24.40 -3.36
CA PHE A 444 -8.72 25.56 -2.47
C PHE A 444 -9.18 26.84 -3.19
N ARG A 445 -9.31 26.80 -4.52
CA ARG A 445 -9.78 27.91 -5.36
C ARG A 445 -11.29 27.83 -5.61
N ASP A 446 -11.90 26.67 -5.36
CA ASP A 446 -13.35 26.49 -5.41
C ASP A 446 -14.00 27.02 -4.12
N ASN A 447 -14.55 28.23 -4.21
CA ASN A 447 -15.29 28.89 -3.13
C ASN A 447 -16.78 28.48 -3.09
N SER A 448 -17.17 27.36 -3.71
CA SER A 448 -18.57 26.94 -3.70
C SER A 448 -19.01 26.46 -2.32
N PHE A 449 -20.06 27.10 -1.78
CA PHE A 449 -20.67 26.78 -0.48
C PHE A 449 -21.20 25.34 -0.35
N ASN A 450 -21.42 24.66 -1.48
CA ASN A 450 -21.94 23.30 -1.54
C ASN A 450 -20.85 22.24 -1.78
N SER A 451 -19.58 22.63 -1.87
CA SER A 451 -18.50 21.65 -2.06
C SER A 451 -18.21 20.89 -0.76
N THR A 452 -18.05 19.57 -0.90
CA THR A 452 -17.51 18.72 0.15
C THR A 452 -16.05 18.43 -0.17
N HIS A 453 -15.13 18.99 0.60
CA HIS A 453 -13.71 18.79 0.37
C HIS A 453 -13.29 17.43 0.95
N LYS A 454 -12.88 16.50 0.08
CA LYS A 454 -12.34 15.19 0.48
C LYS A 454 -10.91 15.38 0.99
N ARG A 455 -10.67 15.09 2.27
CA ARG A 455 -9.34 15.08 2.90
C ARG A 455 -8.89 13.64 3.11
N TYR A 456 -7.93 13.21 2.31
CA TYR A 456 -7.33 11.89 2.47
C TYR A 456 -6.35 11.89 3.63
N HIS A 457 -6.33 10.77 4.36
CA HIS A 457 -5.44 10.51 5.47
C HIS A 457 -4.77 9.15 5.31
N ARG A 458 -3.54 9.06 5.80
CA ARG A 458 -2.72 7.86 5.79
C ARG A 458 -1.94 7.74 7.10
N ARG A 459 -2.21 6.68 7.85
CA ARG A 459 -1.69 6.38 9.19
C ARG A 459 -0.78 5.15 9.23
N LEU A 460 -1.04 4.16 8.38
CA LEU A 460 -0.38 2.84 8.39
C LEU A 460 0.40 2.56 7.10
N THR A 461 -0.06 3.09 5.97
CA THR A 461 0.43 2.71 4.64
C THR A 461 1.51 3.67 4.10
N GLN A 462 2.26 4.36 4.97
CA GLN A 462 3.19 5.42 4.53
C GLN A 462 4.27 4.95 3.57
N ALA A 463 4.76 3.74 3.79
CA ALA A 463 5.81 3.11 3.00
C ALA A 463 5.30 2.47 1.70
N LEU A 464 3.97 2.45 1.48
CA LEU A 464 3.37 1.73 0.36
C LEU A 464 3.22 2.60 -0.92
N ASP A 465 3.69 3.84 -0.92
CA ASP A 465 3.46 4.72 -2.06
C ASP A 465 4.30 4.35 -3.29
N LEU A 466 3.63 3.97 -4.37
CA LEU A 466 4.19 3.69 -5.70
C LEU A 466 4.22 4.92 -6.59
N SER A 467 3.71 6.08 -6.13
CA SER A 467 3.66 7.31 -6.92
C SER A 467 5.02 7.69 -7.51
N LYS A 468 6.12 7.40 -6.81
CA LYS A 468 7.51 7.60 -7.29
C LYS A 468 7.78 7.07 -8.71
N TRP A 469 7.06 6.04 -9.15
CA TRP A 469 7.18 5.44 -10.48
C TRP A 469 6.60 6.31 -11.61
N PHE A 470 5.81 7.34 -11.30
CA PHE A 470 5.24 8.26 -12.30
C PHE A 470 6.28 9.21 -12.92
N THR A 471 7.51 9.17 -12.43
CA THR A 471 8.63 9.95 -12.95
C THR A 471 9.33 9.30 -14.14
N GLN A 472 8.95 8.09 -14.52
CA GLN A 472 9.52 7.39 -15.68
C GLN A 472 8.47 6.50 -16.34
N PRO A 473 8.64 6.16 -17.63
CA PRO A 473 7.76 5.20 -18.28
C PRO A 473 7.76 3.85 -17.55
N CYS A 474 6.58 3.34 -17.20
CA CYS A 474 6.44 2.04 -16.55
C CYS A 474 5.02 1.50 -16.66
N LEU A 475 4.91 0.20 -16.45
CA LEU A 475 3.66 -0.53 -16.28
C LEU A 475 3.56 -0.98 -14.83
N ILE A 476 2.44 -0.71 -14.16
CA ILE A 476 2.18 -1.12 -12.79
C ILE A 476 0.92 -1.98 -12.78
N VAL A 477 1.02 -3.19 -12.24
CA VAL A 477 -0.12 -4.10 -12.05
C VAL A 477 -0.38 -4.23 -10.56
N ILE A 478 -1.61 -3.93 -10.15
CA ILE A 478 -2.08 -4.11 -8.78
C ILE A 478 -3.28 -5.05 -8.82
N GLY A 479 -3.28 -6.07 -7.97
CA GLY A 479 -4.44 -6.93 -7.79
C GLY A 479 -4.44 -7.61 -6.43
N GLU A 480 -5.46 -8.41 -6.18
CA GLU A 480 -5.74 -9.01 -4.88
C GLU A 480 -5.80 -10.53 -4.98
N ILE A 481 -5.33 -11.19 -3.93
CA ILE A 481 -5.50 -12.62 -3.69
C ILE A 481 -6.08 -12.78 -2.29
N ASP A 482 -7.23 -13.43 -2.18
CA ASP A 482 -7.95 -13.66 -0.93
C ASP A 482 -7.79 -15.09 -0.41
N ASP A 483 -7.90 -15.22 0.92
CA ASP A 483 -7.89 -16.47 1.69
C ASP A 483 -6.69 -17.40 1.42
N GLN A 484 -5.54 -16.84 1.03
CA GLN A 484 -4.30 -17.59 0.80
C GLN A 484 -3.29 -17.44 1.95
N PRO A 485 -2.32 -18.38 2.06
CA PRO A 485 -1.18 -18.24 2.96
C PRO A 485 -0.41 -16.94 2.71
N SER A 486 0.19 -16.35 3.73
CA SER A 486 1.04 -15.17 3.57
C SER A 486 2.28 -15.52 2.73
N PRO A 487 2.70 -14.63 1.81
CA PRO A 487 3.99 -14.78 1.14
C PRO A 487 5.16 -14.72 2.12
N VAL A 488 4.97 -14.10 3.29
CA VAL A 488 5.99 -13.96 4.33
C VAL A 488 5.85 -15.11 5.33
N PRO A 489 6.93 -15.85 5.62
CA PRO A 489 6.90 -16.86 6.67
C PRO A 489 6.78 -16.16 8.04
N ILE A 490 5.88 -16.67 8.89
CA ILE A 490 5.70 -16.20 10.27
C ILE A 490 5.85 -17.40 11.18
N PHE A 491 6.79 -17.35 12.11
CA PHE A 491 7.05 -18.39 13.08
C PHE A 491 6.50 -17.97 14.44
N ALA A 492 5.84 -18.88 15.15
CA ALA A 492 5.58 -18.68 16.57
C ALA A 492 5.53 -19.97 17.38
N GLY A 493 5.98 -19.86 18.62
CA GLY A 493 5.95 -20.93 19.58
C GLY A 493 6.72 -20.59 20.85
N SER A 494 6.82 -21.56 21.76
CA SER A 494 7.83 -21.46 22.82
C SER A 494 9.23 -21.54 22.17
N PRO A 495 10.29 -21.05 22.83
CA PRO A 495 11.66 -21.14 22.32
C PRO A 495 12.04 -22.55 21.82
N SER A 496 11.56 -23.62 22.45
CA SER A 496 11.82 -25.00 22.06
C SER A 496 10.83 -25.62 21.07
N SER A 497 9.74 -24.92 20.72
CA SER A 497 8.65 -25.43 19.86
C SER A 497 8.19 -24.41 18.81
N THR A 498 9.08 -23.51 18.42
CA THR A 498 8.82 -22.50 17.39
C THR A 498 8.69 -23.17 16.04
N ARG A 499 7.55 -22.96 15.38
CA ARG A 499 7.26 -23.51 14.05
C ARG A 499 6.56 -22.46 13.20
N GLU A 500 6.59 -22.67 11.89
CA GLU A 500 5.85 -21.81 10.98
C GLU A 500 4.34 -21.90 11.26
N LEU A 501 3.69 -20.74 11.22
CA LEU A 501 2.26 -20.61 11.45
C LEU A 501 1.48 -20.81 10.15
N PRO A 502 0.42 -21.63 10.16
CA PRO A 502 -0.63 -21.53 9.17
C PRO A 502 -1.18 -20.10 9.14
N THR A 503 -1.16 -19.50 7.96
CA THR A 503 -1.64 -18.14 7.74
C THR A 503 -2.77 -18.17 6.72
N THR A 504 -3.73 -17.27 6.86
CA THR A 504 -4.80 -17.06 5.89
C THR A 504 -5.17 -15.59 5.86
N GLY A 505 -5.51 -15.06 4.70
CA GLY A 505 -5.87 -13.66 4.57
C GLY A 505 -5.65 -13.12 3.18
N ARG A 506 -5.56 -11.80 3.09
CA ARG A 506 -5.50 -11.08 1.82
C ARG A 506 -4.07 -10.66 1.51
N THR A 507 -3.64 -10.87 0.27
CA THR A 507 -2.41 -10.29 -0.27
C THR A 507 -2.74 -9.38 -1.44
N VAL A 508 -2.35 -8.11 -1.34
CA VAL A 508 -2.32 -7.17 -2.44
C VAL A 508 -0.99 -7.32 -3.15
N VAL A 509 -1.03 -7.80 -4.39
CA VAL A 509 0.13 -7.99 -5.24
C VAL A 509 0.35 -6.72 -6.06
N ARG A 510 1.56 -6.17 -6.00
CA ARG A 510 1.93 -4.95 -6.72
C ARG A 510 3.22 -5.20 -7.48
N TRP A 511 3.12 -5.14 -8.79
CA TRP A 511 4.21 -5.43 -9.68
C TRP A 511 4.50 -4.23 -10.58
N VAL A 512 5.77 -3.87 -10.70
CA VAL A 512 6.21 -2.77 -11.55
C VAL A 512 7.16 -3.29 -12.62
N TYR A 513 6.89 -2.92 -13.86
CA TYR A 513 7.75 -3.17 -15.00
C TYR A 513 8.25 -1.83 -15.55
N PRO A 514 9.52 -1.49 -15.32
CA PRO A 514 10.13 -0.32 -15.95
C PRO A 514 10.10 -0.47 -17.48
N LEU A 515 9.62 0.56 -18.17
CA LEU A 515 9.67 0.63 -19.64
C LEU A 515 10.90 1.44 -20.07
N THR A 516 11.19 1.43 -21.36
CA THR A 516 12.30 2.20 -21.93
C THR A 516 12.21 3.68 -21.50
N PRO A 517 13.28 4.26 -20.93
CA PRO A 517 13.28 5.63 -20.47
C PRO A 517 12.93 6.63 -21.59
N ASN A 518 12.12 7.64 -21.26
CA ASN A 518 11.75 8.73 -22.16
C ASN A 518 11.79 10.05 -21.37
N PRO A 519 12.99 10.53 -21.01
CA PRO A 519 13.14 11.76 -20.23
C PRO A 519 12.60 12.96 -21.03
N PRO A 520 11.97 13.94 -20.35
CA PRO A 520 11.53 15.16 -21.01
C PRO A 520 12.73 15.94 -21.56
N VAL A 521 12.55 16.53 -22.73
CA VAL A 521 13.53 17.42 -23.37
C VAL A 521 13.14 18.86 -23.10
N PHE A 522 14.06 19.64 -22.53
CA PHE A 522 13.90 21.08 -22.34
C PHE A 522 14.86 21.76 -23.32
N SER A 523 14.31 22.22 -24.44
CA SER A 523 15.06 23.09 -25.36
C SER A 523 15.07 24.52 -24.84
N GLU A 524 16.06 25.29 -25.30
CA GLU A 524 16.08 26.74 -25.12
C GLU A 524 14.75 27.37 -25.56
N ILE A 525 14.37 28.45 -24.89
CA ILE A 525 13.31 29.33 -25.36
C ILE A 525 13.87 29.96 -26.64
N ASN A 526 13.46 29.47 -27.81
CA ASN A 526 13.62 30.26 -29.03
C ASN A 526 12.93 31.59 -28.76
N GLN A 527 13.73 32.65 -28.69
CA GLN A 527 13.29 34.03 -28.49
C GLN A 527 12.29 34.45 -29.57
#